data_AF-A0A554VBC7-F1
#
_entry.id   AF-A0A554VBC7-F1
#
_cell.length_a   1.000
_cell.length_b   1.000
_cell.length_c   1.000
_cell.angle_alpha   90.00
_cell.angle_beta   90.00
_cell.angle_gamma   90.00
#
_symmetry.space_group_name_H-M   'P 1'
#
loop_
_entity.id
_entity.type
_entity.pdbx_description
1 polymer ?
#
loop_
_entity_poly.entity_id
_entity_poly.type
_entity_poly.pdbx_seq_one_letter_code
_entity_poly.pdbx_strand_id
1 'polypeptide(L)' 'MIGKLKEDRIFRKYTVKAIAQDIGFNNAEAFAKAFYKKTGIYPWYFIKELEKR' A
#
# COMPACT_ATOMS: atom_id res chain seq x y z
N MET A 1 -9.80 -6.81 -28.61
CA MET A 1 -10.12 -6.03 -27.39
C MET A 1 -9.64 -6.76 -26.12
N ILE A 2 -8.36 -7.11 -26.00
CA ILE A 2 -7.82 -7.86 -24.83
C ILE A 2 -6.42 -7.31 -24.48
N GLY A 3 -6.29 -5.98 -24.43
CA GLY A 3 -4.99 -5.32 -24.32
C GLY A 3 -4.65 -4.67 -22.98
N LYS A 4 -5.56 -4.62 -21.99
CA LYS A 4 -5.38 -3.74 -20.81
C LYS A 4 -5.85 -4.34 -19.47
N LEU A 5 -5.44 -5.56 -19.16
CA LEU A 5 -5.79 -6.19 -17.86
C LEU A 5 -4.59 -6.80 -17.12
N LYS A 6 -3.35 -6.62 -17.60
CA LYS A 6 -2.17 -7.25 -17.00
C LYS A 6 -1.37 -6.38 -16.02
N GLU A 7 -1.47 -5.05 -16.08
CA GLU A 7 -0.70 -4.17 -15.18
C GLU A 7 -1.39 -3.89 -13.83
N ASP A 8 -2.72 -3.96 -13.75
CA ASP A 8 -3.49 -3.57 -12.54
C ASP A 8 -3.30 -4.48 -11.32
N ARG A 9 -2.82 -5.72 -11.47
CA ARG A 9 -2.70 -6.65 -10.32
C ARG A 9 -1.51 -6.36 -9.42
N ILE A 10 -0.45 -5.77 -9.96
CA ILE A 10 0.73 -5.37 -9.17
C ILE A 10 0.39 -4.08 -8.42
N PHE A 11 -0.24 -3.11 -9.07
CA PHE A 11 -0.66 -1.86 -8.44
C PHE A 11 -1.78 -2.02 -7.39
N ARG A 12 -2.72 -2.96 -7.56
CA ARG A 12 -3.74 -3.22 -6.53
C ARG A 12 -3.17 -3.75 -5.21
N LYS A 13 -1.96 -4.31 -5.19
CA LYS A 13 -1.35 -4.89 -3.99
C LYS A 13 -0.55 -3.90 -3.14
N TYR A 14 -0.18 -2.73 -3.67
CA TYR A 14 0.70 -1.78 -2.95
C TYR A 14 0.03 -0.51 -2.47
N THR A 15 -1.30 -0.45 -2.45
CA THR A 15 -1.98 0.66 -1.75
C THR A 15 -1.89 0.45 -0.24
N VAL A 16 -1.67 1.53 0.52
CA VAL A 16 -1.70 1.53 2.00
C VAL A 16 -2.92 0.75 2.51
N LYS A 17 -4.06 0.91 1.81
CA LYS A 17 -5.33 0.27 2.12
C LYS A 17 -5.30 -1.25 1.91
N ALA A 18 -4.73 -1.74 0.80
CA ALA A 18 -4.62 -3.17 0.56
C ALA A 18 -3.72 -3.84 1.60
N ILE A 19 -2.56 -3.23 1.90
CA ILE A 19 -1.62 -3.72 2.91
C ILE A 19 -2.28 -3.72 4.30
N ALA A 20 -3.01 -2.64 4.62
CA ALA A 20 -3.76 -2.53 5.87
C ALA A 20 -4.77 -3.68 6.00
N GLN A 21 -5.58 -3.94 4.96
CA GLN A 21 -6.58 -5.00 4.99
C GLN A 21 -5.95 -6.41 5.07
N ASP A 22 -4.82 -6.63 4.39
CA ASP A 22 -4.14 -7.94 4.36
C ASP A 22 -3.63 -8.36 5.75
N ILE A 23 -3.13 -7.41 6.54
CA ILE A 23 -2.62 -7.65 7.89
C ILE A 23 -3.68 -7.43 8.99
N GLY A 24 -4.96 -7.30 8.62
CA GLY A 24 -6.09 -7.26 9.55
C GLY A 24 -6.47 -5.88 10.08
N PHE A 25 -5.98 -4.78 9.49
CA PHE A 25 -6.50 -3.44 9.77
C PHE A 25 -7.77 -3.16 8.98
N ASN A 26 -8.78 -2.67 9.69
CA ASN A 26 -10.05 -2.27 9.09
C ASN A 26 -9.95 -1.00 8.22
N ASN A 27 -8.94 -0.15 8.45
CA ASN A 27 -8.74 1.07 7.67
C ASN A 27 -7.25 1.43 7.51
N ALA A 28 -6.96 2.17 6.43
CA ALA A 28 -5.60 2.58 6.07
C ALA A 28 -4.99 3.58 7.07
N GLU A 29 -5.80 4.35 7.79
CA GLU A 29 -5.34 5.36 8.74
C GLU A 29 -4.80 4.73 10.03
N ALA A 30 -5.48 3.71 10.56
CA ALA A 30 -5.02 2.93 11.70
C ALA A 30 -3.70 2.22 11.38
N PHE A 31 -3.62 1.64 10.17
CA PHE A 31 -2.37 1.12 9.66
C PHE A 31 -1.30 2.22 9.55
N ALA A 32 -1.62 3.39 8.98
CA ALA A 32 -0.65 4.48 8.83
C ALA A 32 -0.06 4.95 10.16
N LYS A 33 -0.90 5.10 11.19
CA LYS A 33 -0.46 5.43 12.55
C LYS A 33 0.40 4.33 13.16
N ALA A 34 -0.02 3.07 13.05
CA ALA A 34 0.74 1.94 13.58
C ALA A 34 2.08 1.75 12.85
N PHE A 35 2.07 1.89 11.53
CA PHE A 35 3.24 1.85 10.67
C PHE A 35 4.22 2.95 11.04
N TYR A 36 3.77 4.20 11.10
CA TYR A 36 4.61 5.34 11.51
C TYR A 36 5.17 5.15 12.93
N LYS A 37 4.37 4.66 13.88
CA LYS A 37 4.85 4.38 15.24
C LYS A 37 5.93 3.29 15.27
N LYS A 38 5.91 2.35 14.32
CA LYS A 38 6.85 1.22 14.25
C LYS A 38 8.10 1.52 13.43
N THR A 39 7.96 2.26 12.33
CA THR A 39 9.05 2.54 11.37
C THR A 39 9.61 3.95 11.48
N GLY A 40 8.87 4.88 12.08
CA GLY A 40 9.20 6.31 12.09
C GLY A 40 8.96 7.01 10.74
N ILE A 41 8.39 6.31 9.75
CA ILE A 41 8.26 6.80 8.37
C ILE A 41 6.80 6.75 7.94
N TYR A 42 6.36 7.76 7.18
CA TYR A 42 5.00 7.78 6.65
C TYR A 42 4.79 6.74 5.55
N PRO A 43 3.63 6.04 5.53
CA PRO A 43 3.34 5.03 4.50
C PRO A 43 3.35 5.60 3.07
N TRP A 44 2.98 6.88 2.89
CA TRP A 44 3.03 7.53 1.58
C TRP A 44 4.46 7.61 1.03
N TYR A 45 5.44 7.90 1.90
CA TYR A 45 6.85 7.92 1.51
C TYR A 45 7.32 6.52 1.11
N PHE A 46 6.96 5.51 1.91
CA PHE A 46 7.29 4.11 1.65
C PHE A 46 6.70 3.60 0.32
N ILE A 47 5.45 3.95 0.01
CA ILE A 47 4.82 3.59 -1.28
C ILE A 47 5.49 4.30 -2.44
N LYS A 48 5.81 5.59 -2.29
CA LYS A 48 6.57 6.33 -3.30
C LYS A 48 7.93 5.71 -3.59
N GLU A 49 8.61 5.17 -2.59
CA GLU A 49 9.87 4.45 -2.78
C GLU A 49 9.67 3.08 -3.44
N LEU A 50 8.60 2.37 -3.11
CA LEU A 50 8.22 1.11 -3.77
C LEU A 50 7.86 1.29 -5.25
N GLU A 51 7.15 2.36 -5.60
CA GLU A 51 6.80 2.69 -7.00
C GLU A 51 8.00 3.15 -7.83
N LYS A 52 9.10 3.56 -7.19
CA LYS A 52 10.31 4.04 -7.86
C LYS A 52 11.26 2.93 -8.30
N ARG A 53 10.96 1.67 -7.96
CA ARG A 53 11.76 0.47 -8.23
C ARG A 53 11.16 -0.34 -9.37
#